data_AF-A0A9X0CPQ0-F1
#
_entry.id   AF-A0A9X0CPQ0-F1
#
_cell.length_a   1.000
_cell.length_b   1.000
_cell.length_c   1.000
_cell.angle_alpha   90.00
_cell.angle_beta   90.00
_cell.angle_gamma   90.00
#
_symmetry.space_group_name_H-M   'P 1'
#
loop_
_entity.id
_entity.type
_entity.pdbx_description
1 polymer ?
#
loop_
_entity_poly.entity_id
_entity_poly.type
_entity_poly.pdbx_seq_one_letter_code
_entity_poly.pdbx_strand_id
1 'polypeptide(L)'
;MKYSSSFNVGFVLYTGEDIDQYQKGNFKKQVEFVKGIAKTLKEDGDDTKVGVITYSDNPYVKLRFDENATHAELGTVFGQY
;
A
#
# COMPACT_ATOMS: atom_id res chain seq x y z
N MET A 1 -20.25 1.27 -20.64
CA MET A 1 -20.64 1.04 -19.23
C MET A 1 -19.37 1.08 -18.39
N LYS A 2 -19.15 2.16 -17.64
CA LYS A 2 -18.00 2.31 -16.75
C LYS A 2 -18.44 1.71 -15.41
N TYR A 3 -17.89 0.57 -15.00
CA TYR A 3 -18.07 0.14 -13.60
C TYR A 3 -17.41 1.23 -12.76
N SER A 4 -18.22 2.08 -12.13
CA SER A 4 -17.76 3.16 -11.24
C SER A 4 -18.36 2.93 -9.88
N SER A 5 -18.12 1.75 -9.32
CA SER A 5 -18.20 1.58 -7.88
C SER A 5 -16.83 1.97 -7.32
N SER A 6 -16.69 3.23 -6.91
CA SER A 6 -15.55 3.69 -6.13
C SER A 6 -15.45 2.82 -4.87
N PHE A 7 -14.29 2.27 -4.57
CA PHE A 7 -14.06 1.46 -3.37
C PHE A 7 -12.83 1.94 -2.63
N ASN A 8 -12.76 1.61 -1.34
CA ASN A 8 -11.59 1.91 -0.52
C ASN A 8 -10.88 0.60 -0.21
N VAL A 9 -9.55 0.58 -0.40
CA VAL A 9 -8.72 -0.61 -0.14
C VAL A 9 -7.61 -0.27 0.85
N GLY A 10 -7.68 -0.90 2.02
CA GLY A 10 -6.66 -0.79 3.05
C GLY A 10 -5.68 -1.95 2.99
N PHE A 11 -4.39 -1.67 2.96
CA PHE A 11 -3.33 -2.66 3.07
C PHE A 11 -2.72 -2.63 4.47
N VAL A 12 -2.58 -3.80 5.09
CA VAL A 12 -1.95 -3.98 6.39
C VAL A 12 -0.70 -4.83 6.20
N LEU A 13 0.47 -4.21 6.33
CA LEU A 13 1.77 -4.79 6.00
C LEU A 13 2.52 -5.18 7.26
N TYR A 14 2.91 -6.44 7.36
CA TYR A 14 3.83 -6.88 8.41
C TYR A 14 5.24 -6.31 8.17
N THR A 15 5.90 -5.86 9.23
CA THR A 15 7.26 -5.30 9.22
C THR A 15 8.10 -5.79 10.39
N GLY A 16 7.80 -6.98 10.95
CA GLY A 16 8.56 -7.54 12.07
C GLY A 16 9.96 -8.00 11.66
N GLU A 17 10.83 -8.19 12.67
CA GLU A 17 12.25 -8.50 12.48
C GLU A 17 12.50 -9.81 11.72
N ASP A 18 11.55 -10.74 11.79
CA ASP A 18 11.62 -12.07 11.19
C ASP A 18 11.08 -12.14 9.75
N ILE A 19 10.70 -11.00 9.15
CA ILE A 19 10.14 -10.94 7.78
C ILE A 19 11.06 -11.57 6.72
N ASP A 20 12.37 -11.47 6.92
CA ASP A 20 13.39 -12.00 6.03
C ASP A 20 14.01 -13.32 6.53
N GLN A 21 13.47 -13.91 7.61
CA GLN A 21 14.04 -15.10 8.26
C GLN A 21 14.17 -16.30 7.30
N TYR A 22 13.19 -16.49 6.43
CA TYR A 22 13.14 -17.63 5.50
C TYR A 22 13.81 -17.30 4.15
N GLN A 23 13.76 -16.03 3.74
CA GLN A 23 14.41 -15.57 2.52
C GLN A 23 14.64 -14.05 2.59
N LYS A 24 15.89 -13.63 2.37
CA LYS A 24 16.25 -12.22 2.26
C LYS A 24 15.47 -11.52 1.14
N GLY A 25 14.98 -10.32 1.41
CA GLY A 25 14.22 -9.51 0.47
C GLY A 25 12.73 -9.85 0.40
N ASN A 26 12.20 -10.64 1.34
CA ASN A 26 10.76 -10.88 1.45
C ASN A 26 10.01 -9.58 1.75
N PHE A 27 10.58 -8.71 2.59
CA PHE A 27 9.99 -7.40 2.84
C PHE A 27 9.84 -6.59 1.54
N LYS A 28 10.90 -6.52 0.74
CA LYS A 28 10.86 -5.83 -0.56
C LYS A 28 9.81 -6.43 -1.50
N LYS A 29 9.70 -7.76 -1.58
CA LYS A 29 8.68 -8.42 -2.42
C LYS A 29 7.26 -8.09 -1.96
N GLN A 30 7.01 -8.05 -0.65
CA GLN A 30 5.72 -7.67 -0.08
C GLN A 30 5.36 -6.22 -0.46
N VAL A 31 6.30 -5.28 -0.32
CA VAL A 31 6.09 -3.87 -0.69
C VAL A 31 5.80 -3.73 -2.19
N GLU A 32 6.58 -4.39 -3.05
CA GLU A 32 6.36 -4.32 -4.51
C GLU A 32 5.04 -4.98 -4.95
N PHE A 33 4.60 -6.04 -4.27
CA PHE A 33 3.29 -6.66 -4.50
C PHE A 33 2.15 -5.69 -4.18
N VAL A 34 2.18 -5.07 -2.99
CA VAL A 34 1.15 -4.11 -2.57
C VAL A 34 1.15 -2.89 -3.49
N LYS A 35 2.32 -2.37 -3.85
CA LYS A 35 2.47 -1.26 -4.80
C LYS A 35 1.88 -1.58 -6.17
N GLY A 36 2.09 -2.80 -6.68
CA GLY A 36 1.50 -3.26 -7.93
C GLY A 36 -0.03 -3.27 -7.87
N ILE A 37 -0.61 -3.87 -6.84
CA ILE A 37 -2.07 -3.91 -6.65
C ILE A 37 -2.64 -2.50 -6.48
N ALA A 38 -2.05 -1.68 -5.61
CA ALA A 38 -2.53 -0.31 -5.36
C ALA A 38 -2.60 0.52 -6.65
N LYS A 39 -1.58 0.41 -7.52
CA LYS A 39 -1.56 1.09 -8.83
C LYS A 39 -2.56 0.52 -9.83
N THR A 40 -2.89 -0.77 -9.76
CA THR A 40 -3.91 -1.38 -10.62
C THR A 40 -5.32 -0.99 -10.18
N LEU A 41 -5.55 -0.84 -8.87
CA LEU A 41 -6.87 -0.57 -8.32
C LEU A 41 -7.24 0.91 -8.36
N LYS A 42 -6.25 1.80 -8.23
CA LYS A 42 -6.45 3.24 -8.25
C LYS A 42 -6.00 3.82 -9.59
N GLU A 43 -6.87 4.58 -10.25
CA GLU A 43 -6.48 5.47 -11.36
C GLU A 43 -6.34 6.91 -10.84
N ASP A 44 -5.42 7.68 -11.42
CA ASP A 44 -5.26 9.09 -11.05
C ASP A 44 -6.53 9.88 -11.41
N GLY A 45 -7.14 10.52 -10.41
CA GLY A 45 -8.39 11.27 -10.56
C GLY A 45 -9.68 10.46 -10.38
N ASP A 46 -9.61 9.18 -10.00
CA ASP A 46 -10.78 8.43 -9.54
C ASP A 46 -11.03 8.57 -8.02
N ASP A 47 -12.23 8.21 -7.59
CA ASP A 47 -12.67 8.24 -6.19
C ASP A 47 -12.18 7.01 -5.38
N THR A 48 -11.41 6.11 -5.98
CA THR A 48 -10.83 4.95 -5.28
C THR A 48 -9.77 5.43 -4.31
N LYS A 49 -9.83 4.99 -3.05
CA LYS A 49 -8.87 5.40 -2.02
C LYS A 49 -8.02 4.23 -1.55
N VAL A 50 -6.74 4.48 -1.40
CA VAL A 50 -5.77 3.53 -0.89
C VAL A 50 -5.33 3.96 0.50
N GLY A 51 -5.27 3.03 1.43
CA GLY A 51 -4.78 3.24 2.79
C GLY A 51 -3.70 2.21 3.10
N VAL A 52 -2.70 2.61 3.90
CA VAL A 52 -1.57 1.74 4.24
C VAL A 52 -1.30 1.84 5.74
N ILE A 53 -1.24 0.68 6.39
CA ILE A 53 -0.81 0.51 7.77
C ILE A 53 0.35 -0.48 7.77
N THR A 54 1.43 -0.17 8.49
CA THR A 54 2.48 -1.14 8.81
C THR A 54 2.34 -1.62 10.25
N TYR A 55 2.65 -2.88 10.54
CA TYR A 55 2.62 -3.40 11.90
C TYR A 55 3.80 -4.34 12.19
N SER A 56 4.33 -4.20 13.40
CA SER A 56 5.12 -5.22 14.10
C SER A 56 4.56 -5.31 15.52
N ASP A 57 5.25 -4.78 16.52
CA ASP A 57 4.75 -4.69 17.89
C ASP A 57 3.62 -3.66 18.01
N ASN A 58 3.72 -2.56 17.25
CA ASN A 58 2.73 -1.50 17.21
C ASN A 58 2.35 -1.16 15.75
N PRO A 59 1.07 -0.87 15.46
CA PRO A 59 0.64 -0.42 14.14
C PRO A 59 0.97 1.07 13.92
N TYR A 60 1.33 1.41 12.69
CA TYR A 60 1.56 2.79 12.24
C TYR A 60 0.79 3.04 10.94
N VAL A 61 -0.02 4.09 10.93
CA VAL A 61 -0.68 4.57 9.70
C VAL A 61 0.36 5.28 8.84
N LYS A 62 0.49 4.83 7.59
CA LYS A 62 1.44 5.37 6.61
C LYS A 62 0.75 6.17 5.51
N LEU A 63 -0.48 5.82 5.19
CA LEU A 63 -1.32 6.54 4.25
C LEU A 63 -2.78 6.41 4.69
N ARG A 64 -3.48 7.53 4.81
CA ARG A 64 -4.92 7.58 5.05
C ARG A 64 -5.69 7.68 3.73
N PHE A 65 -6.94 7.24 3.74
CA PHE A 65 -7.78 7.28 2.53
C PHE A 65 -8.05 8.69 2.01
N ASP A 66 -8.11 9.69 2.89
CA ASP A 66 -8.42 11.08 2.56
C ASP A 66 -7.22 11.87 2.02
N GLU A 67 -6.02 11.31 2.07
CA GLU A 67 -4.80 11.91 1.50
C GLU A 67 -4.77 11.85 -0.04
N ASN A 68 -5.81 11.30 -0.70
CA ASN A 68 -6.04 11.30 -2.16
C ASN A 68 -4.77 11.00 -3.00
N ALA A 69 -4.01 9.97 -2.58
CA ALA A 69 -2.69 9.69 -3.13
C ALA A 69 -2.73 9.32 -4.62
N THR A 70 -2.04 10.09 -5.44
CA THR A 70 -1.68 9.79 -6.83
C THR A 70 -0.75 8.58 -6.92
N HIS A 71 -0.57 8.04 -8.12
CA HIS A 71 0.45 7.00 -8.38
C HIS A 71 1.87 7.42 -7.95
N ALA A 72 2.20 8.71 -8.06
CA ALA A 72 3.48 9.25 -7.64
C ALA A 72 3.63 9.20 -6.11
N GLU A 73 2.62 9.65 -5.38
CA GLU A 73 2.61 9.65 -3.91
C GLU A 73 2.61 8.23 -3.34
N LEU A 74 1.86 7.30 -3.95
CA LEU A 74 1.96 5.87 -3.63
C LEU A 74 3.40 5.38 -3.82
N GLY A 75 4.06 5.78 -4.91
CA GLY A 75 5.47 5.50 -5.15
C GLY A 75 6.38 6.00 -4.04
N THR A 76 6.14 7.20 -3.51
CA THR A 76 6.90 7.77 -2.38
C THR A 76 6.65 7.01 -1.08
N VAL A 77 5.38 6.68 -0.75
CA VAL A 77 5.04 5.91 0.46
C VAL A 77 5.72 4.54 0.44
N PHE A 78 5.67 3.83 -0.69
CA PHE A 78 6.33 2.53 -0.83
C PHE A 78 7.85 2.63 -0.96
N GLY A 79 8.39 3.76 -1.43
CA GLY A 79 9.83 3.99 -1.56
C GLY A 79 10.55 4.31 -0.24
N GLN A 80 9.81 4.50 0.86
CA GLN A 80 10.38 4.62 2.21
C GLN A 80 10.84 3.27 2.81
N TYR A 81 10.68 2.17 2.06
CA TYR A 81 10.89 0.80 2.50
C TYR A 81 11.82 0.02 1.57
#